data_AF-A0A8X8WGA3-F1
#
_entry.id   AF-A0A8X8WGA3-F1
#
_cell.length_a   1.000
_cell.length_b   1.000
_cell.length_c   1.000
_cell.angle_alpha   90.00
_cell.angle_beta   90.00
_cell.angle_gamma   90.00
#
_symmetry.space_group_name_H-M   'P 1'
#
loop_
_entity.id
_entity.type
_entity.pdbx_description
1 polymer ?
#
loop_
_entity_poly.entity_id
_entity_poly.type
_entity_poly.pdbx_seq_one_letter_code
_entity_poly.pdbx_strand_id
1 'polypeptide(L)'
;MDHGWMYWHSDNMLKQNTARLEEKEKRERELLSQIIVEADDYKVEFHRKRQITSETNRLTNREKEQEFVAKLEKFHAEADKDYWKSIAELIPKEVAAVEKRRGQKASVVVVQGPKPGRSTDLSRMRQLLLKLKQNTPPHLNQSPAVLVETPA
;
A
#
# COMPACT_ATOMS: atom_id res chain seq x y z
N MET A 1 10.31 81.65 28.16
CA MET A 1 10.53 80.21 27.86
C MET A 1 9.39 79.77 26.95
N ASP A 2 9.68 79.55 25.67
CA ASP A 2 8.67 79.41 24.61
C ASP A 2 7.86 78.11 24.71
N HIS A 3 6.64 78.23 25.22
CA HIS A 3 5.68 77.13 25.31
C HIS A 3 5.24 76.63 23.93
N GLY A 4 5.35 77.47 22.88
CA GLY A 4 5.03 77.10 21.50
C GLY A 4 5.99 76.08 20.90
N TRP A 5 7.27 76.08 21.32
CA TRP A 5 8.28 75.12 20.82
C TRP A 5 8.06 73.70 21.36
N MET A 6 7.64 73.59 22.63
CA MET A 6 7.26 72.31 23.23
C MET A 6 6.00 71.73 22.60
N TYR A 7 4.99 72.57 22.35
CA TYR A 7 3.74 72.13 21.71
C TYR A 7 3.97 71.61 20.29
N TRP A 8 4.76 72.33 19.49
CA TRP A 8 5.10 71.90 18.13
C TRP A 8 5.87 70.57 18.10
N HIS A 9 6.80 70.37 19.03
CA HIS A 9 7.51 69.09 19.16
C HIS A 9 6.58 67.94 19.58
N SER A 10 5.68 68.19 20.54
CA SER A 10 4.72 67.19 21.00
C SER A 10 3.77 66.77 19.87
N ASP A 11 3.20 67.74 19.13
CA ASP A 11 2.31 67.46 18.00
C ASP A 11 3.02 66.73 16.85
N ASN A 12 4.28 67.07 16.58
CA ASN A 12 5.07 66.36 15.57
C ASN A 12 5.36 64.91 15.98
N MET A 13 5.69 64.68 17.26
CA MET A 13 5.91 63.32 17.80
C MET A 13 4.63 62.48 17.74
N LEU A 14 3.48 63.05 18.09
CA LEU A 14 2.19 62.36 17.99
C LEU A 14 1.87 61.98 16.55
N LYS A 15 2.03 62.91 15.60
CA LYS A 15 1.82 62.64 14.17
C LYS A 15 2.72 61.52 13.63
N GLN A 16 4.01 61.55 13.97
CA GLN A 16 4.95 60.49 13.58
C GLN A 16 4.59 59.14 14.19
N ASN A 17 4.15 59.12 15.44
CA ASN A 17 3.76 57.89 16.13
C ASN A 17 2.47 57.30 15.54
N THR A 18 1.47 58.14 15.25
CA THR A 18 0.24 57.72 14.56
C THR A 18 0.54 57.12 13.20
N ALA A 19 1.36 57.78 12.38
CA ALA A 19 1.77 57.24 11.07
C ALA A 19 2.48 55.87 11.19
N ARG A 20 3.38 55.72 12.17
CA ARG A 20 4.06 54.45 12.44
C ARG A 20 3.10 53.34 12.85
N LEU A 21 2.08 53.66 13.67
CA LEU A 21 1.07 52.70 14.11
C LEU A 21 0.18 52.27 12.94
N GLU A 22 -0.26 53.21 12.10
CA GLU A 22 -1.06 52.92 10.90
C GLU A 22 -0.30 52.04 9.90
N GLU A 23 0.99 52.33 9.65
CA GLU A 23 1.83 51.48 8.80
C GLU A 23 2.01 50.08 9.39
N LYS A 24 2.19 49.98 10.71
CA LYS A 24 2.32 48.68 11.38
C LYS A 24 1.03 47.87 11.24
N GLU A 25 -0.13 48.48 11.47
CA GLU A 25 -1.43 47.83 11.29
C GLU A 25 -1.66 47.41 9.84
N LYS A 26 -1.25 48.22 8.87
CA LYS A 26 -1.31 47.85 7.44
C LYS A 26 -0.46 46.61 7.14
N ARG A 27 0.79 46.58 7.62
CA ARG A 27 1.69 45.43 7.43
C ARG A 27 1.15 44.17 8.10
N GLU A 28 0.61 44.27 9.31
CA GLU A 28 0.02 43.13 10.01
C GLU A 28 -1.22 42.59 9.27
N ARG A 29 -2.09 43.46 8.77
CA ARG A 29 -3.25 43.05 7.95
C ARG A 29 -2.83 42.34 6.67
N GLU A 30 -1.83 42.87 5.95
CA GLU A 30 -1.31 42.25 4.74
C GLU A 30 -0.69 40.87 5.02
N LEU A 31 0.09 40.75 6.10
CA LEU A 31 0.68 39.47 6.51
C LEU A 31 -0.39 38.44 6.88
N LEU A 32 -1.41 38.83 7.64
CA LEU A 32 -2.53 37.94 7.96
C LEU A 32 -3.27 37.49 6.70
N SER A 33 -3.50 38.40 5.76
CA SER A 33 -4.13 38.05 4.48
C SER A 33 -3.29 37.03 3.70
N GLN A 34 -1.97 37.17 3.68
CA GLN A 34 -1.07 36.22 3.03
C GLN A 34 -1.13 34.84 3.69
N ILE A 35 -1.08 34.79 5.03
CA ILE A 35 -1.15 33.54 5.79
C ILE A 35 -2.46 32.80 5.52
N ILE A 36 -3.58 33.53 5.44
CA ILE A 36 -4.89 32.94 5.15
C ILE A 36 -4.92 32.33 3.75
N VAL A 37 -4.45 33.08 2.75
CA VAL A 37 -4.38 32.60 1.36
C VAL A 37 -3.47 31.37 1.26
N GLU A 38 -2.27 31.42 1.83
CA GLU A 38 -1.33 30.30 1.85
C GLU A 38 -1.92 29.07 2.54
N ALA A 39 -2.65 29.25 3.64
CA ALA A 39 -3.32 28.16 4.34
C ALA A 39 -4.44 27.52 3.52
N ASP A 40 -5.20 28.31 2.77
CA ASP A 40 -6.26 27.80 1.90
C ASP A 40 -5.70 27.09 0.66
N ASP A 41 -4.66 27.66 0.04
CA ASP A 41 -3.92 27.01 -1.05
C ASP A 41 -3.31 25.67 -0.58
N TYR A 42 -2.74 25.63 0.62
CA TYR A 42 -2.21 24.40 1.20
C TYR A 42 -3.29 23.31 1.35
N LYS A 43 -4.50 23.67 1.83
CA LYS A 43 -5.60 22.70 1.95
C LYS A 43 -5.99 22.13 0.60
N VAL A 44 -6.12 22.99 -0.41
CA VAL A 44 -6.48 22.58 -1.78
C VAL A 44 -5.42 21.62 -2.34
N GLU A 45 -4.15 21.99 -2.28
CA GLU A 45 -3.05 21.16 -2.80
C GLU A 45 -2.90 19.85 -2.02
N PHE A 46 -3.11 19.86 -0.71
CA PHE A 46 -3.11 18.64 0.10
C PHE A 46 -4.19 17.65 -0.36
N HIS A 47 -5.43 18.11 -0.55
CA HIS A 47 -6.52 17.27 -1.02
C HIS A 47 -6.28 16.77 -2.45
N ARG A 48 -5.80 17.64 -3.34
CA ARG A 48 -5.42 17.27 -4.70
C ARG A 48 -4.34 16.18 -4.72
N LYS A 49 -3.27 16.32 -3.94
CA LYS A 49 -2.20 15.33 -3.83
C LYS A 49 -2.73 13.98 -3.31
N ARG A 50 -3.64 13.99 -2.33
CA ARG A 50 -4.27 12.76 -1.84
C ARG A 50 -5.13 12.07 -2.90
N GLN A 51 -5.89 12.83 -3.68
CA GLN A 51 -6.71 12.29 -4.77
C GLN A 51 -5.82 11.61 -5.81
N ILE A 52 -4.79 12.31 -6.30
CA ILE A 52 -3.82 11.77 -7.26
C ILE A 52 -3.17 10.49 -6.72
N THR A 53 -2.72 10.51 -5.47
CA THR A 53 -2.09 9.32 -4.85
C THR A 53 -3.05 8.13 -4.81
N SER A 54 -4.32 8.37 -4.46
CA SER A 54 -5.34 7.32 -4.45
C SER A 54 -5.59 6.74 -5.83
N GLU A 55 -5.67 7.60 -6.86
CA GLU A 55 -5.86 7.19 -8.25
C GLU A 55 -4.66 6.41 -8.78
N THR A 56 -3.44 6.89 -8.55
CA THR A 56 -2.21 6.19 -8.90
C THR A 56 -2.14 4.82 -8.22
N ASN A 57 -2.42 4.73 -6.92
CA ASN A 57 -2.42 3.46 -6.20
C ASN A 57 -3.47 2.49 -6.75
N ARG A 58 -4.66 2.98 -7.12
CA ARG A 58 -5.70 2.17 -7.74
C ARG A 58 -5.25 1.62 -9.09
N LEU A 59 -4.61 2.44 -9.92
CA LEU A 59 -4.07 2.02 -11.22
C LEU A 59 -2.96 0.99 -11.04
N THR A 60 -1.97 1.26 -10.20
CA THR A 60 -0.88 0.32 -9.93
C THR A 60 -1.38 -1.01 -9.36
N ASN A 61 -2.37 -1.00 -8.47
CA ASN A 61 -2.99 -2.24 -7.99
C ASN A 61 -3.73 -2.99 -9.11
N ARG A 62 -4.39 -2.26 -10.01
CA ARG A 62 -5.10 -2.85 -11.15
C ARG A 62 -4.13 -3.47 -12.17
N GLU A 63 -2.97 -2.86 -12.39
CA GLU A 63 -1.89 -3.40 -13.22
C GLU A 63 -1.31 -4.67 -12.61
N LYS A 64 -0.97 -4.65 -11.31
CA LYS A 64 -0.50 -5.83 -10.58
C LYS A 64 -1.49 -6.99 -10.61
N GLU A 65 -2.78 -6.69 -10.47
CA GLU A 65 -3.84 -7.71 -10.58
C GLU A 65 -3.89 -8.31 -11.99
N GLN A 66 -3.74 -7.49 -13.04
CA GLN A 66 -3.70 -8.00 -14.41
C GLN A 66 -2.50 -8.93 -14.65
N GLU A 67 -1.31 -8.53 -14.17
CA GLU A 67 -0.12 -9.38 -14.25
C GLU A 67 -0.31 -10.69 -13.48
N PHE A 68 -0.92 -10.62 -12.29
CA PHE A 68 -1.22 -11.78 -11.47
C PHE A 68 -2.20 -12.74 -12.17
N VAL A 69 -3.30 -12.24 -12.72
CA VAL A 69 -4.27 -13.05 -13.48
C VAL A 69 -3.62 -13.66 -14.71
N ALA A 70 -2.85 -12.90 -15.48
CA ALA A 70 -2.13 -13.43 -16.65
C ALA A 70 -1.12 -14.53 -16.24
N LYS A 71 -0.46 -14.38 -15.09
CA LYS A 71 0.42 -15.41 -14.54
C LYS A 71 -0.37 -16.67 -14.15
N LEU A 72 -1.54 -16.52 -13.54
CA LEU A 72 -2.42 -17.63 -13.19
C LEU A 72 -2.97 -18.37 -14.42
N GLU A 73 -3.35 -17.66 -15.47
CA GLU A 73 -3.80 -18.27 -16.74
C GLU A 73 -2.68 -19.11 -17.36
N LYS A 74 -1.46 -18.57 -17.42
CA LYS A 74 -0.28 -19.32 -17.88
C LYS A 74 -0.01 -20.54 -17.00
N PHE A 75 -0.11 -20.38 -15.68
CA PHE A 75 0.05 -21.46 -14.73
C PHE A 75 -0.94 -22.60 -14.98
N HIS A 76 -2.23 -22.30 -15.13
CA HIS A 76 -3.25 -23.32 -15.40
C HIS A 76 -3.05 -24.01 -16.75
N ALA A 77 -2.57 -23.31 -17.78
CA ALA A 77 -2.26 -23.90 -19.08
C ALA A 77 -1.05 -24.86 -19.05
N GLU A 78 -0.07 -24.63 -18.16
CA GLU A 78 1.15 -25.46 -18.02
C GLU A 78 1.00 -26.56 -16.95
N ALA A 79 0.13 -26.35 -15.95
CA ALA A 79 -0.05 -27.26 -14.82
C ALA A 79 -0.50 -28.67 -15.19
N ASP A 80 -1.27 -28.81 -16.28
CA ASP A 80 -1.70 -30.12 -16.78
C ASP A 80 -0.54 -30.97 -17.32
N LYS A 81 0.57 -30.32 -17.71
CA LYS A 81 1.75 -30.99 -18.30
C LYS A 81 2.83 -31.25 -17.26
N ASP A 82 3.14 -30.25 -16.44
CA ASP A 82 4.25 -30.29 -15.49
C ASP A 82 3.80 -30.06 -14.03
N TYR A 83 2.85 -30.88 -13.57
CA TYR A 83 2.15 -30.74 -12.27
C TYR A 83 3.08 -30.42 -11.08
N TRP A 84 4.16 -31.18 -10.91
CA TRP A 84 5.10 -30.99 -9.80
C TRP A 84 5.93 -29.70 -9.90
N LYS A 85 6.26 -29.27 -11.12
CA LYS A 85 6.99 -28.02 -11.39
C LYS A 85 6.10 -26.81 -11.11
N SER A 86 4.83 -26.89 -11.50
CA SER A 86 3.81 -25.90 -11.18
C SER A 86 3.60 -25.78 -9.68
N ILE A 87 3.46 -26.89 -8.94
CA ILE A 87 3.36 -26.85 -7.47
C ILE A 87 4.58 -26.16 -6.84
N ALA A 88 5.78 -26.41 -7.36
CA ALA A 88 7.00 -25.77 -6.87
C ALA A 88 7.07 -24.25 -7.17
N GLU A 89 6.34 -23.77 -8.17
CA GLU A 89 6.24 -22.33 -8.46
C GLU A 89 5.16 -21.62 -7.62
N LEU A 90 4.10 -22.34 -7.25
CA LEU A 90 3.03 -21.84 -6.38
C LEU A 90 3.52 -21.61 -4.95
N ILE A 91 4.40 -22.48 -4.46
CA ILE A 91 5.02 -22.34 -3.15
C ILE A 91 6.08 -21.23 -3.26
N PRO A 92 6.02 -20.17 -2.43
CA PRO A 92 7.08 -19.18 -2.37
C PRO A 92 8.43 -19.89 -2.23
N LYS A 93 9.36 -19.64 -3.17
CA LYS A 93 10.71 -20.23 -3.16
C LYS A 93 11.56 -19.80 -1.94
N GLU A 94 10.98 -19.05 -1.01
CA GLU A 94 11.55 -18.63 0.28
C GLU A 94 11.44 -19.70 1.38
N VAL A 95 11.30 -20.99 1.02
CA VAL A 95 11.54 -22.07 1.99
C VAL A 95 13.05 -22.21 2.16
N ALA A 96 13.51 -22.00 3.40
CA ALA A 96 14.92 -22.04 3.80
C ALA A 96 15.74 -23.10 3.04
N ALA A 97 16.72 -22.64 2.25
CA ALA A 97 17.71 -23.52 1.66
C ALA A 97 18.56 -24.12 2.80
N VAL A 98 18.34 -25.39 3.12
CA VAL A 98 19.21 -26.13 4.04
C VAL A 98 20.52 -26.43 3.30
N GLU A 99 21.55 -25.61 3.52
CA GLU A 99 22.91 -25.99 3.12
C GLU A 99 23.36 -27.19 3.97
N LYS A 100 23.33 -28.37 3.37
CA LYS A 100 23.84 -29.59 4.00
C LYS A 100 25.37 -29.58 3.94
N ARG A 101 26.03 -28.87 4.86
CA ARG A 101 27.47 -29.09 5.09
C ARG A 101 27.65 -30.49 5.68
N ARG A 102 28.30 -31.37 4.91
CA ARG A 102 28.69 -32.72 5.36
C ARG A 102 29.56 -32.59 6.61
N GLY A 103 29.09 -33.08 7.75
CA GLY A 103 29.97 -33.50 8.85
C GLY A 103 29.72 -32.99 10.27
N GLN A 104 28.91 -31.96 10.51
CA GLN A 104 28.62 -31.50 11.89
C GLN A 104 27.16 -31.05 12.06
N LYS A 105 26.62 -31.27 13.27
CA LYS A 105 25.22 -31.03 13.66
C LYS A 105 24.71 -29.71 13.06
N ALA A 106 23.68 -29.80 12.23
CA ALA A 106 23.12 -28.67 11.51
C ALA A 106 22.71 -27.55 12.49
N SER A 107 23.50 -26.47 12.53
CA SER A 107 23.10 -25.24 13.19
C SER A 107 22.17 -24.48 12.25
N VAL A 108 20.87 -24.50 12.56
CA VAL A 108 19.86 -23.74 11.83
C VAL A 108 20.06 -22.26 12.11
N VAL A 109 20.60 -21.51 11.15
CA VAL A 109 20.58 -20.05 11.19
C VAL A 109 19.21 -19.60 10.67
N VAL A 110 18.34 -19.25 11.61
CA VAL A 110 16.99 -18.74 11.33
C VAL A 110 17.10 -17.30 10.85
N VAL A 111 17.12 -17.10 9.53
CA VAL A 111 16.81 -15.78 8.95
C VAL A 111 15.30 -15.61 9.03
N GLN A 112 14.85 -14.70 9.89
CA GLN A 112 13.43 -14.41 10.12
C GLN A 112 12.78 -13.80 8.88
N GLY A 113 12.17 -14.63 8.04
CA GLY A 113 11.03 -14.21 7.21
C GLY A 113 9.77 -13.99 8.08
N PRO A 114 8.72 -13.34 7.54
CA PRO A 114 7.46 -13.18 8.27
C PRO A 114 7.00 -14.54 8.79
N LYS A 115 6.80 -14.62 10.12
CA LYS A 115 6.57 -15.88 10.85
C LYS A 115 5.61 -16.79 10.08
N PRO A 116 5.94 -18.08 9.87
CA PRO A 116 5.02 -19.02 9.26
C PRO A 116 3.71 -18.94 10.03
N GLY A 117 2.61 -18.68 9.33
CA GLY A 117 1.28 -18.70 9.92
C GLY A 117 1.01 -20.02 10.66
N ARG A 118 -0.04 -20.05 11.48
CA ARG A 118 -0.44 -21.23 12.29
C ARG A 118 -0.15 -22.54 11.55
N SER A 119 0.48 -23.48 12.24
CA SER A 119 0.70 -24.83 11.73
C SER A 119 -0.59 -25.38 11.13
N THR A 120 -0.54 -25.77 9.85
CA THR A 120 -1.68 -26.34 9.14
C THR A 120 -2.30 -27.45 9.99
N ASP A 121 -3.56 -27.27 10.38
CA ASP A 121 -4.31 -28.26 11.13
C ASP A 121 -4.66 -29.45 10.22
N LEU A 122 -3.82 -30.49 10.27
CA LEU A 122 -3.97 -31.71 9.47
C LEU A 122 -5.28 -32.45 9.77
N SER A 123 -5.80 -32.35 10.98
CA SER A 123 -7.10 -32.93 11.34
C SER A 123 -8.22 -32.21 10.61
N ARG A 124 -8.18 -30.87 10.60
CA ARG A 124 -9.12 -30.06 9.81
C ARG A 124 -9.00 -30.35 8.32
N MET A 125 -7.78 -30.49 7.78
CA MET A 125 -7.56 -30.83 6.37
C MET A 125 -8.13 -32.20 6.01
N ARG A 126 -7.86 -33.23 6.84
CA ARG A 126 -8.42 -34.58 6.64
C ARG A 126 -9.95 -34.58 6.68
N GLN A 127 -10.55 -33.85 7.62
CA GLN A 127 -12.01 -33.70 7.70
C GLN A 127 -12.59 -33.03 6.45
N LEU A 128 -11.90 -32.01 5.91
CA LEU A 128 -12.33 -31.30 4.70
C LEU A 128 -12.25 -32.21 3.47
N LEU A 129 -11.18 -33.00 3.33
CA LEU A 129 -11.04 -34.02 2.27
C LEU A 129 -12.12 -35.11 2.35
N LEU A 130 -12.43 -35.59 3.56
CA LEU A 130 -13.52 -36.55 3.79
C LEU A 130 -14.88 -35.97 3.37
N LYS A 131 -15.15 -34.71 3.73
CA LYS A 131 -16.37 -34.00 3.33
C LYS A 131 -16.45 -33.78 1.84
N LEU A 132 -15.35 -33.42 1.18
CA LEU A 132 -15.29 -33.27 -0.28
C LEU A 132 -15.48 -34.62 -1.00
N LYS A 133 -14.96 -35.72 -0.45
CA LYS A 133 -15.21 -37.07 -1.00
C LYS A 133 -16.67 -37.50 -0.88
N GLN A 134 -17.34 -37.13 0.20
CA GLN A 134 -18.75 -37.49 0.47
C GLN A 134 -19.73 -36.54 -0.22
N ASN A 135 -19.39 -35.26 -0.34
CA ASN A 135 -20.20 -34.20 -0.94
C ASN A 135 -19.33 -33.43 -1.93
N THR A 136 -19.07 -34.04 -3.08
CA THR A 136 -18.29 -33.40 -4.14
C THR A 136 -19.10 -32.23 -4.72
N PRO A 137 -18.57 -31.00 -4.70
CA PRO A 137 -19.20 -29.87 -5.37
C PRO A 137 -19.47 -30.18 -6.84
N PRO A 138 -20.59 -29.74 -7.42
CA PRO A 138 -20.97 -30.10 -8.80
C PRO A 138 -19.91 -29.78 -9.85
N HIS A 139 -19.13 -28.71 -9.65
CA HIS A 139 -18.05 -28.28 -10.54
C HIS A 139 -16.76 -29.12 -10.45
N LEU A 140 -16.65 -30.01 -9.45
CA LEU A 140 -15.53 -30.95 -9.28
C LEU A 140 -15.90 -32.39 -9.67
N ASN A 141 -17.15 -32.64 -10.06
CA ASN A 141 -17.51 -33.88 -10.73
C ASN A 141 -16.92 -33.83 -12.14
N GLN A 142 -15.68 -34.29 -12.27
CA GLN A 142 -15.12 -34.59 -13.57
C GLN A 142 -16.02 -35.67 -14.17
N SER A 143 -16.79 -35.30 -15.20
CA SER A 143 -17.46 -36.26 -16.05
C SER A 143 -16.45 -37.33 -16.45
N PRO A 144 -16.77 -38.63 -16.37
CA PRO A 144 -15.86 -39.66 -16.83
C PRO A 144 -15.52 -39.34 -18.29
N ALA A 145 -14.22 -39.27 -18.59
CA ALA A 145 -13.75 -39.19 -19.97
C ALA A 145 -14.38 -40.37 -20.71
N VAL A 146 -15.20 -40.06 -21.72
CA VAL A 146 -15.81 -41.05 -22.60
C VAL A 146 -14.66 -41.82 -23.25
N LEU A 147 -14.46 -43.07 -22.83
CA LEU A 147 -13.59 -44.01 -23.52
C LEU A 147 -14.18 -44.23 -24.92
N VAL A 148 -13.58 -43.59 -25.91
CA VAL A 148 -13.88 -43.85 -27.32
C VAL A 148 -13.23 -45.18 -27.66
N GLU A 149 -14.00 -46.27 -27.51
CA GLU A 149 -13.64 -47.56 -28.10
C GLU A 149 -13.65 -47.40 -29.62
N THR A 150 -12.50 -47.67 -30.23
CA THR A 150 -12.33 -47.75 -31.70
C THR A 150 -12.55 -49.21 -32.08
N PRO A 151 -13.55 -49.56 -32.92
CA PRO A 151 -13.62 -50.89 -33.48
C PRO A 151 -12.71 -51.01 -34.69
N ALA A 152 -12.12 -52.20 -34.81
CA ALA A 152 -11.19 -52.64 -35.85
C ALA A 152 -11.85 -52.78 -37.24
#